data_AF-A0AA38INP1-F1
#
_entry.id   AF-A0AA38INP1-F1
#
_cell.length_a   1.000
_cell.length_b   1.000
_cell.length_c   1.000
_cell.angle_alpha   90.00
_cell.angle_beta   90.00
_cell.angle_gamma   90.00
#
_symmetry.space_group_name_H-M   'P 1'
#
loop_
_entity.id
_entity.type
_entity.pdbx_description
1 polymer ?
#
loop_
_entity_poly.entity_id
_entity_poly.type
_entity_poly.pdbx_seq_one_letter_code
_entity_poly.pdbx_strand_id
1 'polypeptide(L)'
;MSDFKPRFLKPSETSSFLDRNDSSLADSTDFIYNRHLSQSIQTQRQKLPIFNNRNHVLFLLEKFQTLVLVGETGCGKSTQIPQAHESVQKPSPQTGCLLTPPPQYVLAPPPYEYSSEIAAPPVRLSGHHILEPITMVCPASHVSKLLLVLLLSLLLFYIFMDFNLYLRIQNYPLERASEDNGTQSYRDVTWLGCNINPLCDVTVKAVLLDHTNYYLFAPLVTIVDSIFEISQIHYITPNSISVFHVFVAILSAKCISSDSLAYRRIGVVLFELRTFLDDLDGHVARVRKNVKGERSEIGSTGYYVDGVCDALGCAALMIGAFVFLKNNPPRRGYMQLPTCSDSKDAAIVYKSKVTSKKVSKKLSCFAAQLLLSSMAWNRYIALYQEMLEGGDVSPAEAARRSEVFRSSFFFLVTWLWRVVNVHNMLHCLLVGIFCDKLWELLRNVQYVGFAVLLFVIGITEVHVREVGMVLAHKGFSNSLYRVYRKFCPKGSGPALWEELLRALPYCSS
;
A
#
# COMPACT_ATOMS: atom_id res chain seq x y z
N MET A 1 5.59 -24.64 52.83
CA MET A 1 5.64 -25.39 51.57
C MET A 1 4.72 -26.58 51.74
N SER A 2 3.59 -26.58 51.03
CA SER A 2 2.68 -27.74 51.01
C SER A 2 3.41 -28.93 50.40
N ASP A 3 3.41 -30.07 51.09
CA ASP A 3 3.94 -31.34 50.58
C ASP A 3 3.12 -31.75 49.35
N PHE A 4 3.63 -31.42 48.16
CA PHE A 4 3.08 -31.95 46.92
C PHE A 4 3.41 -33.44 46.84
N LYS A 5 2.44 -34.29 47.19
CA LYS A 5 2.55 -35.73 47.05
C LYS A 5 2.04 -36.13 45.66
N PRO A 6 2.90 -36.64 44.74
CA PRO A 6 2.47 -37.02 43.40
C PRO A 6 1.45 -38.17 43.49
N ARG A 7 0.30 -38.00 42.80
CA ARG A 7 -0.76 -39.00 42.73
C ARG A 7 -0.64 -39.77 41.41
N PHE A 8 -0.41 -41.07 41.49
CA PHE A 8 -0.33 -41.95 40.34
C PHE A 8 -1.64 -42.72 40.21
N LEU A 9 -2.38 -42.47 39.13
CA LEU A 9 -3.64 -43.15 38.84
C LEU A 9 -3.38 -44.34 37.93
N LYS A 10 -4.01 -45.47 38.21
CA LYS A 10 -4.02 -46.62 37.30
C LYS A 10 -5.02 -46.37 36.17
N PRO A 11 -4.86 -47.01 34.99
CA PRO A 11 -5.77 -46.84 33.85
C PRO A 11 -7.26 -47.08 34.16
N SER A 12 -7.56 -47.86 35.20
CA SER A 12 -8.93 -48.17 35.66
C SER A 12 -9.55 -47.13 36.60
N GLU A 13 -8.80 -46.12 37.04
CA GLU A 13 -9.29 -45.07 37.95
C GLU A 13 -9.72 -43.83 37.14
N THR A 14 -10.95 -43.86 36.62
CA THR A 14 -11.54 -42.73 35.88
C THR A 14 -12.04 -41.67 36.86
N SER A 15 -11.15 -40.79 37.34
CA SER A 15 -11.58 -39.54 37.99
C SER A 15 -11.60 -38.41 36.96
N SER A 16 -12.78 -37.82 36.76
CA SER A 16 -13.06 -36.68 35.89
C SER A 16 -12.24 -35.44 36.28
N PHE A 17 -11.04 -35.30 35.70
CA PHE A 17 -10.14 -34.15 35.87
C PHE A 17 -10.47 -32.97 34.94
N LEU A 18 -11.63 -33.01 34.26
CA LEU A 18 -12.05 -31.98 33.28
C LEU A 18 -12.91 -30.86 33.87
N ASP A 19 -13.16 -30.84 35.18
CA ASP A 19 -13.83 -29.68 35.81
C ASP A 19 -12.80 -28.63 36.22
N ARG A 20 -12.58 -27.70 35.29
CA ARG A 20 -11.81 -26.47 35.49
C ARG A 20 -12.65 -25.52 36.34
N ASN A 21 -12.50 -25.56 37.67
CA ASN A 21 -13.03 -24.52 38.56
C ASN A 21 -12.21 -23.22 38.39
N ASP A 22 -12.56 -22.41 37.39
CA ASP A 22 -12.07 -21.04 37.18
C ASP A 22 -12.71 -20.07 38.19
N SER A 23 -12.33 -20.20 39.47
CA SER A 23 -12.75 -19.24 40.50
C SER A 23 -11.62 -18.95 41.48
N SER A 24 -10.65 -18.14 41.06
CA SER A 24 -9.95 -17.10 41.84
C SER A 24 -8.64 -16.70 41.17
N LEU A 25 -8.27 -15.42 41.34
CA LEU A 25 -6.99 -14.77 40.98
C LEU A 25 -7.01 -13.92 39.70
N ALA A 26 -7.76 -12.83 39.81
CA ALA A 26 -7.25 -11.54 39.37
C ALA A 26 -5.88 -11.24 40.04
N ASP A 27 -5.02 -10.50 39.32
CA ASP A 27 -3.71 -10.00 39.74
C ASP A 27 -2.56 -11.02 39.92
N SER A 28 -2.04 -11.53 38.80
CA SER A 28 -0.60 -11.68 38.65
C SER A 28 -0.19 -11.57 37.18
N THR A 29 0.87 -10.82 36.92
CA THR A 29 1.42 -10.69 35.56
C THR A 29 2.06 -12.01 35.14
N ASP A 30 1.77 -12.46 33.91
CA ASP A 30 2.27 -13.71 33.27
C ASP A 30 3.80 -13.73 33.00
N PHE A 31 4.59 -13.07 33.84
CA PHE A 31 6.05 -13.10 33.76
C PHE A 31 6.63 -14.03 34.82
N ILE A 32 7.09 -15.21 34.38
CA ILE A 32 7.84 -16.13 35.24
C ILE A 32 9.26 -15.58 35.39
N TYR A 33 9.50 -14.84 36.47
CA TYR A 33 10.82 -14.32 36.83
C TYR A 33 11.73 -15.44 37.36
N ASN A 34 12.85 -15.73 36.69
CA ASN A 34 13.85 -16.65 37.19
C ASN A 34 14.66 -16.01 38.34
N ARG A 35 14.22 -16.24 39.58
CA ARG A 35 14.87 -15.71 40.80
C ARG A 35 16.30 -16.25 41.02
N HIS A 36 16.71 -17.30 40.32
CA HIS A 36 17.95 -18.02 40.58
C HIS A 36 19.03 -17.86 39.50
N LEU A 37 18.96 -16.80 38.69
CA LEU A 37 19.93 -16.47 37.62
C LEU A 37 21.41 -16.52 38.05
N SER A 38 21.71 -16.32 39.34
CA SER A 38 23.06 -16.39 39.90
C SER A 38 23.57 -17.81 40.25
N GLN A 39 22.74 -18.84 40.07
CA GLN A 39 23.09 -20.23 40.37
C GLN A 39 23.46 -20.99 39.09
N SER A 40 24.33 -22.00 39.21
CA SER A 40 24.67 -22.88 38.08
C SER A 40 23.43 -23.60 37.54
N ILE A 41 23.40 -23.83 36.23
CA ILE A 41 22.29 -24.48 35.52
C ILE A 41 21.95 -25.87 36.10
N GLN A 42 22.96 -26.62 36.56
CA GLN A 42 22.79 -27.92 37.19
C GLN A 42 22.01 -27.82 38.52
N THR A 43 22.29 -26.80 39.33
CA THR A 43 21.57 -26.55 40.59
C THR A 43 20.14 -26.08 40.34
N GLN A 44 19.92 -25.28 39.29
CA GLN A 44 18.57 -24.87 38.88
C GLN A 44 17.73 -26.07 38.43
N ARG A 45 18.33 -27.01 37.69
CA ARG A 45 17.66 -28.25 37.24
C ARG A 45 17.22 -29.13 38.40
N GLN A 46 18.06 -29.31 39.41
CA GLN A 46 17.72 -30.11 40.59
C GLN A 46 16.55 -29.52 41.40
N LYS A 47 16.29 -28.22 41.25
CA LYS A 47 15.18 -27.52 41.93
C LYS A 47 13.86 -27.56 41.16
N LEU A 48 13.86 -27.98 39.89
CA LEU A 48 12.60 -28.10 39.16
C LEU A 48 11.75 -29.22 39.76
N PRO A 49 10.44 -29.01 39.99
CA PRO A 49 9.57 -29.98 40.65
C PRO A 49 9.59 -31.38 40.02
N ILE A 50 9.80 -31.47 38.70
CA ILE A 50 9.86 -32.75 37.99
C ILE A 50 11.11 -33.58 38.30
N PHE A 51 12.20 -32.95 38.74
CA PHE A 51 13.47 -33.63 39.00
C PHE A 51 13.33 -34.73 40.07
N ASN A 52 12.57 -34.45 41.13
CA ASN A 52 12.30 -35.40 42.21
C ASN A 52 11.58 -36.67 41.73
N ASN A 53 10.82 -36.57 40.64
CA ASN A 53 10.00 -37.65 40.10
C ASN A 53 10.62 -38.29 38.84
N ARG A 54 11.83 -37.90 38.44
CA ARG A 54 12.48 -38.34 37.20
C ARG A 54 12.53 -39.87 37.06
N ASN A 55 12.97 -40.58 38.11
CA ASN A 55 13.11 -42.03 38.07
C ASN A 55 11.75 -42.73 37.95
N HIS A 56 10.70 -42.16 38.57
CA HIS A 56 9.33 -42.68 38.47
C HIS A 56 8.75 -42.47 37.06
N VAL A 57 9.00 -41.31 36.44
CA VAL A 57 8.57 -41.05 35.06
C VAL A 57 9.25 -42.03 34.10
N LEU A 58 10.54 -42.29 34.25
CA LEU A 58 11.28 -43.26 33.43
C LEU A 58 10.74 -44.69 33.59
N PHE A 59 10.49 -45.12 34.82
CA PHE A 59 9.87 -46.42 35.09
C PHE A 59 8.48 -46.56 34.45
N LEU A 60 7.66 -45.50 34.47
CA LEU A 60 6.35 -45.50 33.84
C LEU A 60 6.43 -45.51 32.31
N LEU A 61 7.42 -44.82 31.72
CA LEU A 61 7.67 -44.86 30.28
C LEU A 61 8.15 -46.24 29.82
N GLU A 62 8.93 -46.94 30.63
CA GLU A 62 9.36 -48.32 30.34
C GLU A 62 8.19 -49.31 30.41
N LYS A 63 7.27 -49.10 31.37
CA LYS A 63 6.16 -50.01 31.63
C LYS A 63 4.93 -49.77 30.73
N PHE A 64 4.71 -48.54 30.28
CA PHE A 64 3.50 -48.14 29.55
C PHE A 64 3.84 -47.48 28.22
N GLN A 65 3.22 -47.94 27.15
CA GLN A 65 3.37 -47.36 25.80
C GLN A 65 2.92 -45.89 25.72
N THR A 66 1.95 -45.49 26.55
CA THR A 66 1.42 -44.13 26.59
C THR A 66 1.37 -43.64 28.03
N LEU A 67 1.99 -42.49 28.30
CA LEU A 67 2.01 -41.84 29.62
C LEU A 67 1.44 -40.42 29.51
N VAL A 68 0.38 -40.12 30.26
CA VAL A 68 -0.19 -38.77 30.36
C VAL A 68 0.42 -38.06 31.56
N LEU A 69 1.15 -36.97 31.31
CA LEU A 69 1.82 -36.19 32.35
C LEU A 69 1.11 -34.85 32.55
N VAL A 70 0.56 -34.64 33.74
CA VAL A 70 -0.11 -33.40 34.13
C VAL A 70 0.77 -32.66 35.13
N GLY A 71 0.95 -31.35 34.93
CA GLY A 71 1.65 -30.49 35.89
C GLY A 71 1.57 -29.02 35.49
N GLU A 72 1.80 -28.13 36.44
CA GLU A 72 1.72 -26.67 36.26
C GLU A 72 2.75 -26.12 35.26
N THR A 73 2.53 -24.94 34.70
CA THR A 73 3.51 -24.25 33.85
C THR A 73 4.77 -23.95 34.66
N GLY A 74 5.96 -24.21 34.10
CA GLY A 74 7.24 -23.98 34.79
C GLY A 74 7.77 -25.14 35.64
N CYS A 75 7.06 -26.28 35.74
CA CYS A 75 7.56 -27.44 36.51
C CYS A 75 8.68 -28.26 35.83
N GLY A 76 9.06 -27.92 34.59
CA GLY A 76 10.19 -28.54 33.87
C GLY A 76 9.84 -29.70 32.93
N LYS A 77 8.56 -29.93 32.60
CA LYS A 77 8.12 -31.03 31.71
C LYS A 77 8.84 -31.06 30.36
N SER A 78 8.78 -29.96 29.62
CA SER A 78 9.31 -29.92 28.25
C SER A 78 10.84 -29.89 28.19
N THR A 79 11.53 -29.54 29.28
CA THR A 79 12.99 -29.42 29.33
C THR A 79 13.66 -30.67 29.91
N GLN A 80 13.15 -31.25 31.00
CA GLN A 80 13.85 -32.34 31.69
C GLN A 80 13.50 -33.75 31.20
N ILE A 81 12.30 -33.97 30.66
CA ILE A 81 11.86 -35.31 30.26
C ILE A 81 12.67 -35.87 29.09
N PRO A 82 12.93 -35.12 27.99
CA PRO A 82 13.77 -35.63 26.90
C PRO A 82 15.18 -35.97 27.37
N GLN A 83 15.77 -35.12 28.23
CA GLN A 83 17.11 -35.31 28.79
C GLN A 83 17.20 -36.57 29.66
N ALA A 84 16.17 -36.83 30.47
CA ALA A 84 16.11 -38.02 31.29
C ALA A 84 16.06 -39.29 30.44
N HIS A 85 15.28 -39.30 29.35
CA HIS A 85 15.17 -40.43 28.45
C HIS A 85 16.48 -40.69 27.68
N GLU A 86 17.11 -39.64 27.14
CA GLU A 86 18.37 -39.76 26.38
C GLU A 86 19.54 -40.24 27.25
N SER A 87 19.55 -39.89 28.55
CA SER A 87 20.60 -40.38 29.47
C SER A 87 20.51 -41.89 29.81
N VAL A 88 19.36 -42.53 29.57
CA VAL A 88 19.11 -43.94 29.91
C VAL A 88 19.22 -44.83 28.67
N GLN A 89 18.80 -44.35 27.50
CA GLN A 89 18.94 -45.08 26.24
C GLN A 89 20.34 -44.86 25.65
N LYS A 90 21.17 -45.91 25.51
CA LYS A 90 22.43 -45.79 24.75
C LYS A 90 22.11 -45.29 23.33
N PRO A 91 22.90 -44.36 22.77
CA PRO A 91 22.61 -43.77 21.46
C PRO A 91 22.68 -44.86 20.39
N SER A 92 21.53 -45.27 19.87
CA SER A 92 21.42 -46.03 18.64
C SER A 92 21.11 -45.03 17.50
N PRO A 93 21.71 -45.18 16.31
CA PRO A 93 21.64 -44.18 15.23
C PRO A 93 20.24 -43.99 14.61
N GLN A 94 19.18 -44.61 15.16
CA GLN A 94 17.82 -44.60 14.59
C GLN A 94 16.71 -44.18 15.58
N THR A 95 17.03 -43.77 16.81
CA THR A 95 16.00 -43.40 17.81
C THR A 95 16.00 -41.89 18.05
N GLY A 96 14.89 -41.20 17.74
CA GLY A 96 14.70 -39.77 17.98
C GLY A 96 13.50 -39.48 18.88
N CYS A 97 13.61 -38.48 19.77
CA CYS A 97 12.51 -37.99 20.61
C CYS A 97 11.88 -36.75 19.94
N LEU A 98 10.57 -36.80 19.65
CA LEU A 98 9.85 -35.68 19.04
C LEU A 98 8.98 -34.98 20.09
N LEU A 99 9.21 -33.67 20.29
CA LEU A 99 8.35 -32.80 21.09
C LEU A 99 7.54 -31.90 20.18
N THR A 100 6.21 -32.00 20.22
CA THR A 100 5.31 -31.12 19.47
C THR A 100 4.70 -30.06 20.39
N PRO A 101 5.07 -28.77 20.29
CA PRO A 101 4.39 -27.70 21.00
C PRO A 101 2.99 -27.42 20.39
N PRO A 102 2.01 -26.93 21.18
CA PRO A 102 0.71 -26.53 20.65
C PRO A 102 0.82 -25.35 19.68
N PRO A 103 -0.11 -25.20 18.72
CA PRO A 103 -0.12 -24.08 17.81
C PRO A 103 -0.52 -22.82 18.58
N GLN A 104 0.40 -21.86 18.63
CA GLN A 104 0.29 -20.50 19.17
C GLN A 104 0.68 -20.32 20.66
N TYR A 105 1.57 -19.35 20.89
CA TYR A 105 1.92 -18.68 22.15
C TYR A 105 2.77 -19.37 23.21
N VAL A 106 3.55 -20.41 22.90
CA VAL A 106 4.66 -20.83 23.78
C VAL A 106 5.97 -20.76 22.99
N LEU A 107 6.85 -19.86 23.40
CA LEU A 107 8.24 -19.83 22.95
C LEU A 107 8.84 -21.21 23.27
N ALA A 108 9.16 -21.98 22.23
CA ALA A 108 10.04 -23.13 22.41
C ALA A 108 11.35 -22.61 23.01
N PRO A 109 11.92 -23.26 24.05
CA PRO A 109 13.28 -22.97 24.44
C PRO A 109 14.16 -23.28 23.23
N PRO A 110 15.00 -22.34 22.81
CA PRO A 110 15.85 -22.52 21.63
C PRO A 110 16.87 -23.64 21.86
N PRO A 111 17.30 -24.34 20.80
CA PRO A 111 18.22 -25.49 20.88
C PRO A 111 19.61 -25.15 21.47
N TYR A 112 19.93 -23.86 21.65
CA TYR A 112 21.13 -23.45 22.39
C TYR A 112 21.03 -23.76 23.89
N GLU A 113 19.83 -23.74 24.47
CA GLU A 113 19.61 -24.10 25.87
C GLU A 113 19.86 -25.60 26.03
N TYR A 114 19.48 -26.42 25.05
CA TYR A 114 19.79 -27.85 24.98
C TYR A 114 21.28 -28.16 24.76
N SER A 115 21.95 -27.38 23.90
CA SER A 115 23.34 -27.64 23.48
C SER A 115 24.39 -27.12 24.47
N SER A 116 24.11 -26.02 25.18
CA SER A 116 24.97 -25.53 26.28
C SER A 116 24.90 -26.41 27.54
N GLU A 117 23.99 -27.38 27.54
CA GLU A 117 23.57 -28.18 28.67
C GLU A 117 24.15 -29.61 28.68
N ILE A 118 24.82 -30.01 27.60
CA ILE A 118 25.53 -31.30 27.44
C ILE A 118 27.01 -30.98 27.18
N ALA A 119 27.90 -31.40 28.08
CA ALA A 119 29.35 -31.27 27.90
C ALA A 119 29.89 -32.35 26.94
N ALA A 120 29.56 -32.26 25.65
CA ALA A 120 30.09 -33.14 24.62
C ALA A 120 30.73 -32.34 23.47
N PRO A 121 31.85 -32.79 22.89
CA PRO A 121 32.45 -32.16 21.72
C PRO A 121 31.50 -32.25 20.52
N PRO A 122 31.59 -31.32 19.54
CA PRO A 122 30.60 -31.21 18.47
C PRO A 122 30.70 -32.41 17.53
N VAL A 123 29.84 -33.41 17.73
CA VAL A 123 29.57 -34.42 16.70
C VAL A 123 28.71 -33.76 15.64
N ARG A 124 29.24 -33.76 14.42
CA ARG A 124 28.62 -33.23 13.20
C ARG A 124 27.35 -34.03 12.88
N LEU A 125 26.23 -33.68 13.51
CA LEU A 125 24.89 -34.14 13.12
C LEU A 125 24.54 -33.50 11.78
N SER A 126 24.93 -34.19 10.70
CA SER A 126 24.43 -33.95 9.36
C SER A 126 22.97 -34.43 9.32
N GLY A 127 22.04 -33.49 9.16
CA GLY A 127 20.61 -33.80 9.12
C GLY A 127 19.73 -32.62 9.50
N HIS A 128 19.90 -31.47 8.85
CA HIS A 128 18.86 -30.44 8.83
C HIS A 128 17.69 -30.93 7.97
N HIS A 129 16.82 -31.76 8.54
CA HIS A 129 15.42 -31.73 8.16
C HIS A 129 14.72 -30.78 9.10
N ILE A 130 14.83 -29.49 8.76
CA ILE A 130 13.76 -28.55 9.08
C ILE A 130 12.56 -29.13 8.32
N LEU A 131 11.76 -29.96 8.99
CA LEU A 131 10.36 -30.06 8.63
C LEU A 131 9.89 -28.61 8.69
N GLU A 132 9.73 -28.02 7.49
CA GLU A 132 9.09 -26.74 7.34
C GLU A 132 7.92 -26.73 8.31
N PRO A 133 7.71 -25.63 9.05
CA PRO A 133 6.48 -25.53 9.82
C PRO A 133 5.37 -25.93 8.86
N ILE A 134 4.55 -26.91 9.26
CA ILE A 134 3.24 -27.10 8.66
C ILE A 134 2.51 -25.79 8.97
N THR A 135 2.85 -24.80 8.15
CA THR A 135 1.99 -23.73 7.77
C THR A 135 0.72 -24.47 7.44
N MET A 136 -0.36 -24.10 8.13
CA MET A 136 -1.64 -24.19 7.49
C MET A 136 -1.50 -23.41 6.18
N VAL A 137 -1.03 -24.09 5.14
CA VAL A 137 -1.19 -23.72 3.76
C VAL A 137 -2.68 -23.94 3.52
N CYS A 138 -3.47 -22.98 3.99
CA CYS A 138 -4.44 -22.42 3.06
C CYS A 138 -3.68 -22.13 1.75
N PRO A 139 -4.28 -22.28 0.56
CA PRO A 139 -3.62 -22.18 -0.76
C PRO A 139 -3.12 -20.74 -1.11
N ALA A 140 -2.52 -20.04 -0.14
CA ALA A 140 -2.14 -18.64 -0.15
C ALA A 140 -0.89 -18.35 -0.98
N SER A 141 -0.01 -19.33 -1.24
CA SER A 141 1.19 -19.11 -2.08
C SER A 141 0.81 -18.86 -3.54
N HIS A 142 -0.19 -19.57 -4.07
CA HIS A 142 -0.69 -19.37 -5.43
C HIS A 142 -1.52 -18.10 -5.56
N VAL A 143 -2.38 -17.79 -4.58
CA VAL A 143 -3.18 -16.56 -4.58
C VAL A 143 -2.30 -15.31 -4.49
N SER A 144 -1.28 -15.32 -3.62
CA SER A 144 -0.35 -14.18 -3.54
C SER A 144 0.48 -14.00 -4.81
N LYS A 145 0.91 -15.10 -5.46
CA LYS A 145 1.60 -15.04 -6.75
C LYS A 145 0.68 -14.53 -7.85
N LEU A 146 -0.56 -14.99 -7.89
CA LEU A 146 -1.59 -14.52 -8.84
C LEU A 146 -1.84 -13.03 -8.68
N LEU A 147 -2.04 -12.55 -7.44
CA LEU A 147 -2.24 -11.12 -7.16
C LEU A 147 -1.04 -10.27 -7.58
N LEU A 148 0.18 -10.77 -7.39
CA LEU A 148 1.38 -10.09 -7.85
C LEU A 148 1.47 -10.04 -9.38
N VAL A 149 1.15 -11.15 -10.06
CA VAL A 149 1.09 -11.20 -11.53
C VAL A 149 0.02 -10.25 -12.07
N LEU A 150 -1.14 -10.19 -11.44
CA LEU A 150 -2.21 -9.25 -11.79
C LEU A 150 -1.77 -7.80 -11.58
N LEU A 151 -1.11 -7.48 -10.47
CA LEU A 151 -0.57 -6.14 -10.22
C LEU A 151 0.47 -5.74 -11.28
N LEU A 152 1.40 -6.64 -11.63
CA LEU A 152 2.40 -6.39 -12.67
C LEU A 152 1.75 -6.23 -14.04
N SER A 153 0.73 -7.04 -14.36
CA SER A 153 -0.02 -6.94 -15.61
C SER A 153 -0.77 -5.61 -15.70
N LEU A 154 -1.34 -5.13 -14.60
CA LEU A 154 -1.99 -3.82 -14.51
C LEU A 154 -1.00 -2.67 -14.74
N LEU A 155 0.19 -2.74 -14.14
CA LEU A 155 1.24 -1.73 -14.35
C LEU A 155 1.74 -1.72 -15.80
N LEU A 156 1.90 -2.89 -16.43
CA LEU A 156 2.23 -2.99 -17.85
C LEU A 156 1.12 -2.42 -18.73
N PHE A 157 -0.14 -2.67 -18.38
CA PHE A 157 -1.29 -2.08 -19.06
C PHE A 157 -1.28 -0.55 -18.95
N TYR A 158 -0.96 0.02 -17.78
CA TYR A 158 -0.84 1.47 -17.63
C TYR A 158 0.26 2.07 -18.51
N ILE A 159 1.43 1.44 -18.59
CA ILE A 159 2.52 1.88 -19.48
C ILE A 159 2.10 1.80 -20.95
N PHE A 160 1.42 0.71 -21.33
CA PHE A 160 0.89 0.55 -22.68
C PHE A 160 -0.14 1.64 -23.02
N MET A 161 -1.06 1.94 -22.11
CA MET A 161 -2.06 2.99 -22.31
C MET A 161 -1.43 4.39 -22.38
N ASP A 162 -0.40 4.68 -21.59
CA ASP A 162 0.37 5.93 -21.68
C ASP A 162 1.04 6.12 -23.03
N PHE A 163 1.60 5.04 -23.56
CA PHE A 163 2.19 5.06 -24.90
C PHE A 163 1.13 5.36 -25.97
N ASN A 164 -0.05 4.75 -25.86
CA ASN A 164 -1.17 5.02 -26.78
C ASN A 164 -1.69 6.46 -26.63
N LEU A 165 -1.78 6.98 -25.41
CA LEU A 165 -2.17 8.37 -25.15
C LEU A 165 -1.16 9.35 -25.78
N TYR A 166 0.14 9.08 -25.64
CA TYR A 166 1.18 9.87 -26.30
C TYR A 166 1.01 9.85 -27.83
N LEU A 167 0.88 8.67 -28.44
CA LEU A 167 0.65 8.55 -29.89
C LEU A 167 -0.61 9.27 -30.35
N ARG A 168 -1.70 9.21 -29.55
CA ARG A 168 -2.93 9.95 -29.84
C ARG A 168 -2.68 11.45 -29.91
N ILE A 169 -1.95 11.99 -28.93
CA ILE A 169 -1.68 13.43 -28.85
C ILE A 169 -0.82 13.89 -30.03
N GLN A 170 0.19 13.10 -30.42
CA GLN A 170 1.09 13.45 -31.52
C GLN A 170 0.42 13.36 -32.89
N ASN A 171 -0.31 12.28 -33.16
CA ASN A 171 -0.71 11.93 -34.52
C ASN A 171 -2.09 12.48 -34.91
N TYR A 172 -2.93 12.86 -33.96
CA TYR A 172 -4.31 13.27 -34.23
C TYR A 172 -4.60 14.70 -33.75
N PRO A 173 -5.51 15.43 -34.40
CA PRO A 173 -5.98 16.73 -33.92
C PRO A 173 -6.67 16.61 -32.55
N LEU A 174 -6.51 17.63 -31.71
CA LEU A 174 -7.08 17.70 -30.36
C LEU A 174 -8.44 18.38 -30.36
N GLU A 175 -8.58 19.43 -31.17
CA GLU A 175 -9.81 20.16 -31.35
C GLU A 175 -10.69 19.46 -32.38
N ARG A 176 -12.02 19.55 -32.23
CA ARG A 176 -12.95 19.35 -33.35
C ARG A 176 -12.80 20.56 -34.27
N ALA A 177 -11.67 20.68 -34.95
CA ALA A 177 -11.60 21.51 -36.14
C ALA A 177 -12.67 20.93 -37.07
N SER A 178 -13.67 21.75 -37.36
CA SER A 178 -14.75 21.48 -38.30
C SER A 178 -14.23 20.65 -39.46
N GLU A 179 -14.91 19.53 -39.73
CA GLU A 179 -14.76 18.62 -40.86
C GLU A 179 -13.91 19.18 -42.01
N ASP A 180 -12.59 19.17 -41.84
CA ASP A 180 -11.67 19.46 -42.92
C ASP A 180 -11.46 18.10 -43.58
N ASN A 181 -12.04 17.95 -44.78
CA ASN A 181 -12.34 16.71 -45.51
C ASN A 181 -11.13 15.80 -45.83
N GLY A 182 -9.97 15.98 -45.18
CA GLY A 182 -8.74 15.23 -45.42
C GLY A 182 -7.97 14.76 -44.19
N THR A 183 -8.35 15.11 -42.95
CA THR A 183 -7.63 14.62 -41.76
C THR A 183 -8.37 13.45 -41.10
N GLN A 184 -7.71 12.29 -41.00
CA GLN A 184 -8.26 11.11 -40.33
C GLN A 184 -8.56 11.44 -38.86
N SER A 185 -9.81 11.28 -38.44
CA SER A 185 -10.20 11.45 -37.05
C SER A 185 -9.76 10.23 -36.25
N TYR A 186 -9.36 10.42 -34.99
CA TYR A 186 -9.03 9.29 -34.13
C TYR A 186 -10.18 8.30 -33.99
N ARG A 187 -11.44 8.78 -34.08
CA ARG A 187 -12.65 7.95 -34.03
C ARG A 187 -12.70 6.86 -35.09
N ASP A 188 -12.10 7.12 -36.25
CA ASP A 188 -12.14 6.20 -37.40
C ASP A 188 -11.10 5.08 -37.28
N VAL A 189 -10.08 5.28 -36.44
CA VAL A 189 -8.95 4.36 -36.27
C VAL A 189 -9.06 3.55 -34.97
N THR A 190 -9.88 4.00 -34.02
CA THR A 190 -10.07 3.31 -32.74
C THR A 190 -10.83 2.00 -32.86
N TRP A 191 -10.33 0.96 -32.19
CA TRP A 191 -10.92 -0.38 -32.20
C TRP A 191 -12.10 -0.47 -31.22
N LEU A 192 -12.10 0.41 -30.21
CA LEU A 192 -13.15 0.58 -29.21
C LEU A 192 -13.96 1.84 -29.55
N GLY A 193 -15.28 1.73 -29.46
CA GLY A 193 -16.18 2.87 -29.68
C GLY A 193 -15.89 4.03 -28.72
N CYS A 194 -15.95 5.26 -29.23
CA CYS A 194 -15.62 6.47 -28.46
C CYS A 194 -16.55 6.79 -27.30
N ASN A 195 -17.65 6.06 -27.14
CA ASN A 195 -18.46 6.15 -25.93
C ASN A 195 -17.72 5.58 -24.71
N ILE A 196 -16.87 4.57 -24.91
CA ILE A 196 -16.16 3.88 -23.82
C ILE A 196 -14.68 4.25 -23.82
N ASN A 197 -14.09 4.47 -25.00
CA ASN A 197 -12.66 4.73 -25.11
C ASN A 197 -12.28 6.11 -24.54
N PRO A 198 -11.52 6.18 -23.42
CA PRO A 198 -11.15 7.44 -22.79
C PRO A 198 -10.20 8.29 -23.66
N LEU A 199 -9.54 7.69 -24.64
CA LEU A 199 -8.58 8.37 -25.53
C LEU A 199 -9.25 9.20 -26.64
N CYS A 200 -10.58 9.11 -26.80
CA CYS A 200 -11.28 9.84 -27.86
C CYS A 200 -11.35 11.35 -27.59
N ASP A 201 -11.85 11.75 -26.42
CA ASP A 201 -11.93 13.15 -26.01
C ASP A 201 -10.81 13.42 -24.98
N VAL A 202 -9.64 13.85 -25.46
CA VAL A 202 -8.47 14.15 -24.60
C VAL A 202 -8.47 15.62 -24.21
N THR A 203 -8.64 15.86 -22.91
CA THR A 203 -8.61 17.17 -22.27
C THR A 203 -7.37 17.33 -21.39
N VAL A 204 -7.07 18.55 -20.97
CA VAL A 204 -6.03 18.87 -19.99
C VAL A 204 -6.22 18.04 -18.72
N LYS A 205 -7.43 18.03 -18.14
CA LYS A 205 -7.70 17.23 -16.93
C LYS A 205 -7.46 15.74 -17.19
N ALA A 206 -7.87 15.20 -18.35
CA ALA A 206 -7.64 13.80 -18.69
C ALA A 206 -6.14 13.42 -18.68
N VAL A 207 -5.27 14.26 -19.23
CA VAL A 207 -3.81 14.00 -19.25
C VAL A 207 -3.16 14.19 -17.86
N LEU A 208 -3.76 14.98 -16.96
CA LEU A 208 -3.28 15.13 -15.58
C LEU A 208 -3.89 14.13 -14.58
N LEU A 209 -4.95 13.41 -14.96
CA LEU A 209 -5.62 12.42 -14.11
C LEU A 209 -4.76 11.17 -13.94
N ASP A 210 -4.83 10.52 -12.79
CA ASP A 210 -4.06 9.29 -12.52
C ASP A 210 -4.49 8.12 -13.44
N HIS A 211 -3.63 7.11 -13.49
CA HIS A 211 -3.82 5.95 -14.37
C HIS A 211 -5.07 5.15 -14.04
N THR A 212 -5.38 4.95 -12.77
CA THR A 212 -6.52 4.12 -12.35
C THR A 212 -7.84 4.81 -12.69
N ASN A 213 -8.00 6.07 -12.30
CA ASN A 213 -9.22 6.81 -12.61
C ASN A 213 -9.42 6.95 -14.13
N TYR A 214 -8.37 7.31 -14.88
CA TYR A 214 -8.53 7.59 -16.31
C TYR A 214 -8.70 6.33 -17.18
N TYR A 215 -7.95 5.25 -16.92
CA TYR A 215 -7.97 4.06 -17.77
C TYR A 215 -8.85 2.92 -17.29
N LEU A 216 -9.20 2.90 -16.00
CA LEU A 216 -9.99 1.83 -15.41
C LEU A 216 -11.39 2.33 -15.01
N PHE A 217 -11.47 3.37 -14.16
CA PHE A 217 -12.77 3.80 -13.63
C PHE A 217 -13.60 4.59 -14.65
N ALA A 218 -13.03 5.55 -15.39
CA ALA A 218 -13.79 6.31 -16.39
C ALA A 218 -14.52 5.43 -17.43
N PRO A 219 -13.87 4.43 -18.07
CA PRO A 219 -14.59 3.51 -18.96
C PRO A 219 -15.58 2.62 -18.21
N LEU A 220 -15.25 2.17 -16.99
CA LEU A 220 -16.14 1.34 -16.18
C LEU A 220 -17.42 2.08 -15.78
N VAL A 221 -17.29 3.34 -15.35
CA VAL A 221 -18.39 4.24 -15.01
C VAL A 221 -19.29 4.45 -16.23
N THR A 222 -18.69 4.67 -17.40
CA THR A 222 -19.46 4.86 -18.64
C THR A 222 -20.22 3.58 -19.04
N ILE A 223 -19.60 2.41 -18.87
CA ILE A 223 -20.27 1.11 -19.08
C ILE A 223 -21.43 0.94 -18.10
N VAL A 224 -21.21 1.21 -16.80
CA VAL A 224 -22.24 1.10 -15.77
C VAL A 224 -23.41 2.06 -16.05
N ASP A 225 -23.13 3.30 -16.43
CA ASP A 225 -24.16 4.26 -16.81
C ASP A 225 -24.92 3.82 -18.08
N SER A 226 -24.24 3.21 -19.06
CA SER A 226 -24.92 2.68 -20.25
C SER A 226 -25.83 1.47 -19.98
N ILE A 227 -25.55 0.69 -18.91
CA ILE A 227 -26.34 -0.50 -18.54
C ILE A 227 -27.53 -0.11 -17.65
N PHE A 228 -27.31 0.79 -16.68
CA PHE A 228 -28.29 1.15 -15.67
C PHE A 228 -28.99 2.49 -15.91
N GLU A 229 -28.55 3.25 -16.91
CA GLU A 229 -29.06 4.58 -17.30
C GLU A 229 -29.17 5.54 -16.10
N ILE A 230 -28.17 5.51 -15.21
CA ILE A 230 -28.15 6.26 -13.94
C ILE A 230 -28.26 7.77 -14.22
N SER A 231 -27.65 8.24 -15.31
CA SER A 231 -27.70 9.61 -15.76
C SER A 231 -29.12 10.10 -16.06
N GLN A 232 -30.05 9.22 -16.45
CA GLN A 232 -31.46 9.56 -16.73
C GLN A 232 -32.35 9.56 -15.49
N ILE A 233 -31.91 8.92 -14.39
CA ILE A 233 -32.72 8.80 -13.18
C ILE A 233 -32.72 10.13 -12.39
N HIS A 234 -33.82 10.87 -12.43
CA HIS A 234 -33.94 12.17 -11.74
C HIS A 234 -33.80 12.10 -10.21
N TYR A 235 -34.15 10.98 -9.57
CA TYR A 235 -34.05 10.82 -8.12
C TYR A 235 -32.61 10.71 -7.62
N ILE A 236 -31.69 10.22 -8.44
CA ILE A 236 -30.28 10.09 -8.10
C ILE A 236 -29.58 11.34 -8.63
N THR A 237 -29.08 12.19 -7.73
CA THR A 237 -28.32 13.40 -8.08
C THR A 237 -26.82 13.14 -7.93
N PRO A 238 -25.96 13.83 -8.69
CA PRO A 238 -24.50 13.76 -8.47
C PRO A 238 -24.13 13.97 -7.00
N ASN A 239 -24.68 15.02 -6.37
CA ASN A 239 -24.45 15.30 -4.96
C ASN A 239 -24.90 14.18 -4.01
N SER A 240 -25.97 13.44 -4.35
CA SER A 240 -26.40 12.28 -3.54
C SER A 240 -25.42 11.11 -3.64
N ILE A 241 -24.78 10.92 -4.80
CA ILE A 241 -23.71 9.95 -4.98
C ILE A 241 -22.48 10.40 -4.18
N SER A 242 -22.13 11.70 -4.22
CA SER A 242 -21.04 12.28 -3.43
C SER A 242 -21.21 12.01 -1.93
N VAL A 243 -22.41 12.30 -1.41
CA VAL A 243 -22.75 12.03 -0.01
C VAL A 243 -22.72 10.51 0.30
N PHE A 244 -23.19 9.67 -0.63
CA PHE A 244 -23.22 8.22 -0.43
C PHE A 244 -21.82 7.62 -0.29
N HIS A 245 -20.84 8.03 -1.11
CA HIS A 245 -19.50 7.47 -1.02
C HIS A 245 -18.77 7.83 0.28
N VAL A 246 -19.18 8.90 0.98
CA VAL A 246 -18.68 9.20 2.35
C VAL A 246 -19.07 8.10 3.33
N PHE A 247 -20.30 7.59 3.26
CA PHE A 247 -20.73 6.47 4.10
C PHE A 247 -19.92 5.21 3.80
N VAL A 248 -19.65 4.94 2.52
CA VAL A 248 -18.79 3.83 2.09
C VAL A 248 -17.35 4.01 2.63
N ALA A 249 -16.82 5.24 2.60
CA ALA A 249 -15.51 5.56 3.16
C ALA A 249 -15.42 5.30 4.67
N ILE A 250 -16.46 5.67 5.43
CA ILE A 250 -16.53 5.42 6.89
C ILE A 250 -16.59 3.91 7.18
N LEU A 251 -17.38 3.16 6.41
CA LEU A 251 -17.46 1.71 6.54
C LEU A 251 -16.11 1.05 6.24
N SER A 252 -15.46 1.48 5.15
CA SER A 252 -14.10 1.07 4.80
C SER A 252 -13.10 1.35 5.93
N ALA A 253 -13.10 2.57 6.49
CA ALA A 253 -12.21 2.96 7.57
C ALA A 253 -12.40 2.09 8.82
N LYS A 254 -13.64 1.72 9.14
CA LYS A 254 -13.95 0.79 10.23
C LYS A 254 -13.35 -0.59 9.97
N CYS A 255 -13.49 -1.13 8.75
CA CYS A 255 -12.87 -2.39 8.35
C CYS A 255 -11.33 -2.34 8.42
N ILE A 256 -10.72 -1.22 7.99
CA ILE A 256 -9.26 -0.99 8.03
C ILE A 256 -8.73 -0.92 9.48
N SER A 257 -9.54 -0.41 10.41
CA SER A 257 -9.14 -0.29 11.83
C SER A 257 -9.04 -1.63 12.58
N SER A 258 -9.51 -2.72 11.96
CA SER A 258 -9.54 -4.06 12.57
C SER A 258 -8.16 -4.74 12.58
N ASP A 259 -7.96 -5.66 13.53
CA ASP A 259 -6.70 -6.41 13.65
C ASP A 259 -6.57 -7.53 12.61
N SER A 260 -7.70 -8.03 12.10
CA SER A 260 -7.72 -9.11 11.11
C SER A 260 -7.33 -8.62 9.73
N LEU A 261 -6.38 -9.29 9.10
CA LEU A 261 -5.94 -8.98 7.73
C LEU A 261 -7.08 -9.10 6.70
N ALA A 262 -8.01 -10.04 6.89
CA ALA A 262 -9.13 -10.23 5.98
C ALA A 262 -10.07 -9.01 5.95
N TYR A 263 -10.44 -8.51 7.14
CA TYR A 263 -11.28 -7.31 7.25
C TYR A 263 -10.57 -6.06 6.72
N ARG A 264 -9.26 -5.92 6.92
CA ARG A 264 -8.50 -4.82 6.32
C ARG A 264 -8.51 -4.85 4.80
N ARG A 265 -8.38 -6.04 4.19
CA ARG A 265 -8.47 -6.21 2.72
C ARG A 265 -9.88 -5.90 2.19
N ILE A 266 -10.93 -6.31 2.90
CA ILE A 266 -12.31 -5.91 2.58
C ILE A 266 -12.44 -4.38 2.65
N GLY A 267 -11.85 -3.75 3.67
CA GLY A 267 -11.80 -2.30 3.80
C GLY A 267 -11.13 -1.62 2.61
N VAL A 268 -10.04 -2.17 2.09
CA VAL A 268 -9.39 -1.67 0.86
C VAL A 268 -10.34 -1.74 -0.33
N VAL A 269 -11.01 -2.88 -0.55
CA VAL A 269 -11.99 -3.03 -1.64
C VAL A 269 -13.15 -2.05 -1.51
N LEU A 270 -13.66 -1.83 -0.30
CA LEU A 270 -14.69 -0.83 -0.04
C LEU A 270 -14.20 0.60 -0.32
N PHE A 271 -12.92 0.90 -0.07
CA PHE A 271 -12.37 2.21 -0.39
C PHE A 271 -12.23 2.40 -1.91
N GLU A 272 -11.84 1.35 -2.64
CA GLU A 272 -11.83 1.38 -4.11
C GLU A 272 -13.24 1.54 -4.70
N LEU A 273 -14.26 0.92 -4.09
CA LEU A 273 -15.66 1.16 -4.45
C LEU A 273 -16.04 2.64 -4.24
N ARG A 274 -15.57 3.25 -3.15
CA ARG A 274 -15.75 4.69 -2.91
C ARG A 274 -15.08 5.51 -4.03
N THR A 275 -13.86 5.16 -4.45
CA THR A 275 -13.17 5.88 -5.54
C THR A 275 -13.90 5.71 -6.88
N PHE A 276 -14.49 4.55 -7.13
CA PHE A 276 -15.36 4.36 -8.30
C PHE A 276 -16.61 5.27 -8.26
N LEU A 277 -17.24 5.42 -7.08
CA LEU A 277 -18.41 6.29 -6.91
C LEU A 277 -18.08 7.78 -7.05
N ASP A 278 -16.87 8.17 -6.68
CA ASP A 278 -16.27 9.51 -6.83
C ASP A 278 -15.97 9.89 -8.30
N ASP A 279 -15.88 8.90 -9.19
CA ASP A 279 -15.81 9.15 -10.64
C ASP A 279 -17.21 9.13 -11.29
N LEU A 280 -18.12 8.32 -10.73
CA LEU A 280 -19.51 8.20 -11.19
C LEU A 280 -20.30 9.50 -11.03
N ASP A 281 -20.15 10.21 -9.91
CA ASP A 281 -20.89 11.46 -9.69
C ASP A 281 -20.49 12.56 -10.71
N GLY A 282 -19.19 12.69 -10.98
CA GLY A 282 -18.63 13.57 -11.98
C GLY A 282 -19.11 13.20 -13.38
N HIS A 283 -19.12 11.91 -13.73
CA HIS A 283 -19.62 11.44 -15.03
C HIS A 283 -21.11 11.77 -15.20
N VAL A 284 -21.95 11.45 -14.21
CA VAL A 284 -23.39 11.74 -14.25
C VAL A 284 -23.64 13.25 -14.39
N ALA A 285 -22.85 14.09 -13.71
CA ALA A 285 -22.94 15.54 -13.86
C ALA A 285 -22.57 16.02 -15.28
N ARG A 286 -21.53 15.44 -15.89
CA ARG A 286 -21.07 15.78 -17.26
C ARG A 286 -22.09 15.35 -18.32
N VAL A 287 -22.62 14.13 -18.22
CA VAL A 287 -23.65 13.61 -19.15
C VAL A 287 -24.90 14.48 -19.12
N ARG A 288 -25.40 14.85 -17.92
CA ARG A 288 -26.58 15.72 -17.78
C ARG A 288 -26.39 17.13 -18.36
N LYS A 289 -25.15 17.63 -18.36
CA LYS A 289 -24.79 18.93 -18.94
C LYS A 289 -24.36 18.85 -20.40
N ASN A 290 -24.37 17.66 -21.02
CA ASN A 290 -23.86 17.40 -22.36
C ASN A 290 -22.41 17.84 -22.57
N VAL A 291 -21.59 17.80 -21.52
CA VAL A 291 -20.16 18.11 -21.57
C VAL A 291 -19.40 16.82 -21.89
N LYS A 292 -18.63 16.82 -22.98
CA LYS A 292 -17.80 15.67 -23.40
C LYS A 292 -16.37 15.82 -22.87
N GLY A 293 -15.77 14.68 -22.52
CA GLY A 293 -14.43 14.60 -21.96
C GLY A 293 -14.34 15.03 -20.50
N GLU A 294 -13.17 14.83 -19.91
CA GLU A 294 -12.90 15.21 -18.52
C GLU A 294 -12.71 16.72 -18.41
N ARG A 295 -13.77 17.50 -18.19
CA ARG A 295 -13.66 18.94 -17.90
C ARG A 295 -14.11 19.25 -16.49
N SER A 296 -13.34 20.11 -15.81
CA SER A 296 -13.71 20.62 -14.49
C SER A 296 -14.46 21.94 -14.63
N GLU A 297 -15.67 22.01 -14.07
CA GLU A 297 -16.43 23.24 -13.88
C GLU A 297 -16.17 23.82 -12.49
N ILE A 298 -15.03 24.49 -12.37
CA ILE A 298 -14.58 25.10 -11.12
C ILE A 298 -15.61 26.17 -10.71
N GLY A 299 -16.06 26.09 -9.45
CA GLY A 299 -17.00 27.08 -8.88
C GLY A 299 -18.47 26.67 -8.89
N SER A 300 -18.83 25.51 -9.47
CA SER A 300 -20.19 24.98 -9.36
C SER A 300 -20.48 24.44 -7.95
N THR A 301 -21.75 24.45 -7.52
CA THR A 301 -22.15 23.89 -6.22
C THR A 301 -21.79 22.41 -6.09
N GLY A 302 -21.95 21.64 -7.18
CA GLY A 302 -21.54 20.24 -7.24
C GLY A 302 -20.04 20.05 -7.01
N TYR A 303 -19.19 20.88 -7.64
CA TYR A 303 -17.73 20.83 -7.47
C TYR A 303 -17.29 21.03 -6.01
N TYR A 304 -17.92 21.95 -5.27
CA TYR A 304 -17.60 22.16 -3.86
C TYR A 304 -18.11 21.03 -2.97
N VAL A 305 -19.31 20.49 -3.25
CA VAL A 305 -19.89 19.39 -2.47
C VAL A 305 -19.05 18.12 -2.62
N ASP A 306 -18.69 17.79 -3.86
CA ASP A 306 -17.81 16.69 -4.22
C ASP A 306 -16.48 16.80 -3.45
N GLY A 307 -15.73 17.90 -3.63
CA GLY A 307 -14.44 18.09 -2.95
C GLY A 307 -14.50 18.03 -1.41
N VAL A 308 -15.61 18.44 -0.79
CA VAL A 308 -15.81 18.28 0.67
C VAL A 308 -16.07 16.83 1.04
N CYS A 309 -16.93 16.11 0.30
CA CYS A 309 -17.21 14.69 0.52
C CYS A 309 -15.92 13.87 0.37
N ASP A 310 -15.13 14.20 -0.62
CA ASP A 310 -13.89 13.54 -0.94
C ASP A 310 -12.82 13.74 0.15
N ALA A 311 -12.71 14.96 0.69
CA ALA A 311 -11.89 15.29 1.86
C ALA A 311 -12.34 14.54 3.13
N LEU A 312 -13.66 14.43 3.38
CA LEU A 312 -14.20 13.65 4.50
C LEU A 312 -13.87 12.17 4.37
N GLY A 313 -13.99 11.62 3.15
CA GLY A 313 -13.62 10.23 2.87
C GLY A 313 -12.13 9.97 3.10
N CYS A 314 -11.25 10.87 2.65
CA CYS A 314 -9.82 10.80 2.92
C CYS A 314 -9.51 10.86 4.43
N ALA A 315 -10.15 11.78 5.15
CA ALA A 315 -9.99 11.90 6.59
C ALA A 315 -10.41 10.62 7.32
N ALA A 316 -11.51 9.98 6.90
CA ALA A 316 -11.96 8.71 7.45
C ALA A 316 -10.90 7.61 7.28
N LEU A 317 -10.31 7.47 6.09
CA LEU A 317 -9.22 6.51 5.84
C LEU A 317 -8.01 6.75 6.75
N MET A 318 -7.62 8.01 6.89
CA MET A 318 -6.50 8.39 7.75
C MET A 318 -6.78 8.06 9.22
N ILE A 319 -8.00 8.33 9.71
CA ILE A 319 -8.41 7.94 11.07
C ILE A 319 -8.39 6.42 11.23
N GLY A 320 -8.90 5.65 10.25
CA GLY A 320 -8.84 4.19 10.26
C GLY A 320 -7.41 3.65 10.35
N ALA A 321 -6.51 4.19 9.53
CA ALA A 321 -5.09 3.86 9.56
C ALA A 321 -4.40 4.24 10.89
N PHE A 322 -4.76 5.39 11.48
CA PHE A 322 -4.28 5.81 12.79
C PHE A 322 -4.69 4.83 13.89
N VAL A 323 -5.97 4.48 13.95
CA VAL A 323 -6.51 3.57 14.98
C VAL A 323 -5.84 2.21 14.87
N PHE A 324 -5.69 1.68 13.65
CA PHE A 324 -4.98 0.42 13.41
C PHE A 324 -3.55 0.45 13.93
N LEU A 325 -2.75 1.47 13.56
CA LEU A 325 -1.35 1.59 13.99
C LEU A 325 -1.18 1.91 15.47
N LYS A 326 -2.18 2.56 16.09
CA LYS A 326 -2.21 2.81 17.53
C LYS A 326 -2.43 1.51 18.31
N ASN A 327 -3.36 0.68 17.85
CA ASN A 327 -3.66 -0.61 18.47
C ASN A 327 -2.54 -1.64 18.21
N ASN A 328 -1.91 -1.56 17.03
CA ASN A 328 -0.83 -2.44 16.59
C ASN A 328 0.49 -1.65 16.39
N PRO A 329 1.15 -1.19 17.46
CA PRO A 329 2.37 -0.42 17.32
C PRO A 329 3.47 -1.28 16.67
N PRO A 330 4.10 -0.79 15.58
CA PRO A 330 5.08 -1.56 14.83
C PRO A 330 6.29 -1.89 15.71
N ARG A 331 6.63 -3.18 15.80
CA ARG A 331 7.78 -3.65 16.57
C ARG A 331 9.05 -3.38 15.77
N ARG A 332 10.00 -2.64 16.36
CA ARG A 332 11.27 -2.28 15.70
C ARG A 332 12.18 -3.51 15.58
N GLY A 333 12.20 -4.13 14.40
CA GLY A 333 13.22 -5.09 13.94
C GLY A 333 13.26 -6.43 14.70
N TYR A 334 13.52 -7.51 13.96
CA TYR A 334 14.13 -8.69 14.57
C TYR A 334 15.61 -8.35 14.79
N MET A 335 16.06 -8.28 16.05
CA MET A 335 17.47 -8.55 16.30
C MET A 335 17.66 -10.06 16.17
N GLN A 336 18.65 -10.47 15.38
CA GLN A 336 19.31 -11.74 15.64
C GLN A 336 19.81 -11.69 17.08
N LEU A 337 19.55 -12.75 17.86
CA LEU A 337 20.14 -12.88 19.18
C LEU A 337 21.67 -12.77 19.04
N PRO A 338 22.38 -12.08 19.94
CA PRO A 338 23.84 -12.05 19.92
C PRO A 338 24.36 -13.48 19.97
N THR A 339 25.11 -13.91 18.95
CA THR A 339 25.64 -15.27 18.84
C THR A 339 26.94 -15.49 19.61
N CYS A 340 27.47 -14.49 20.33
CA CYS A 340 28.64 -14.65 21.18
C CYS A 340 28.51 -13.80 22.45
N SER A 341 28.69 -14.46 23.60
CA SER A 341 28.86 -13.84 24.89
C SER A 341 30.27 -13.27 25.00
N ASP A 342 30.45 -11.99 24.66
CA ASP A 342 31.55 -11.22 25.22
C ASP A 342 31.03 -10.25 26.27
N SER A 343 31.62 -10.43 27.44
CA SER A 343 31.18 -9.88 28.71
C SER A 343 31.65 -8.44 28.84
N LYS A 344 30.71 -7.48 28.92
CA LYS A 344 30.64 -6.43 29.98
C LYS A 344 29.71 -5.25 29.67
N ASP A 345 29.14 -5.12 28.47
CA ASP A 345 28.24 -3.99 28.14
C ASP A 345 26.79 -4.41 27.80
N ALA A 346 26.27 -5.48 28.40
CA ALA A 346 24.89 -5.93 28.17
C ALA A 346 23.86 -5.15 29.01
N ALA A 347 23.98 -3.82 29.06
CA ALA A 347 22.95 -2.94 29.59
C ALA A 347 22.22 -2.24 28.43
N ILE A 348 20.89 -2.28 28.50
CA ILE A 348 19.90 -1.53 27.71
C ILE A 348 19.45 -2.19 26.39
N VAL A 349 18.37 -2.98 26.47
CA VAL A 349 17.42 -3.14 25.35
C VAL A 349 16.00 -2.91 25.85
N TYR A 350 15.65 -1.64 26.10
CA TYR A 350 14.24 -1.26 26.14
C TYR A 350 13.69 -1.30 24.72
N LYS A 351 12.83 -2.29 24.42
CA LYS A 351 11.95 -2.27 23.25
C LYS A 351 11.03 -1.05 23.37
N SER A 352 11.47 0.10 22.85
CA SER A 352 10.62 1.27 22.70
C SER A 352 9.48 0.91 21.75
N LYS A 353 8.28 0.65 22.29
CA LYS A 353 7.03 0.70 21.53
C LYS A 353 7.02 2.04 20.78
N VAL A 354 6.70 2.01 19.49
CA VAL A 354 6.53 3.25 18.74
C VAL A 354 5.43 4.05 19.44
N THR A 355 5.79 5.22 19.96
CA THR A 355 4.85 6.09 20.66
C THR A 355 3.75 6.53 19.70
N SER A 356 2.50 6.62 20.18
CA SER A 356 1.37 7.17 19.41
C SER A 356 1.70 8.53 18.76
N LYS A 357 2.50 9.37 19.43
CA LYS A 357 3.04 10.63 18.90
C LYS A 357 3.84 10.46 17.60
N LYS A 358 4.65 9.39 17.48
CA LYS A 358 5.42 9.09 16.26
C LYS A 358 4.51 8.64 15.13
N VAL A 359 3.50 7.82 15.42
CA VAL A 359 2.49 7.38 14.44
C VAL A 359 1.72 8.59 13.90
N SER A 360 1.18 9.41 14.81
CA SER A 360 0.47 10.65 14.46
C SER A 360 1.34 11.56 13.60
N LYS A 361 2.62 11.79 13.96
CA LYS A 361 3.53 12.61 13.14
C LYS A 361 3.68 12.09 11.71
N LYS A 362 3.91 10.79 11.52
CA LYS A 362 4.10 10.19 10.19
C LYS A 362 2.82 10.30 9.35
N LEU A 363 1.68 10.03 9.97
CA LEU A 363 0.38 10.07 9.32
C LEU A 363 -0.03 11.51 8.97
N SER A 364 0.20 12.47 9.86
CA SER A 364 -0.01 13.90 9.58
C SER A 364 0.91 14.41 8.47
N CYS A 365 2.16 13.94 8.40
CA CYS A 365 3.03 14.24 7.26
C CYS A 365 2.44 13.72 5.95
N PHE A 366 1.92 12.50 5.91
CA PHE A 366 1.28 11.94 4.72
C PHE A 366 0.00 12.72 4.34
N ALA A 367 -0.85 13.06 5.32
CA ALA A 367 -2.03 13.89 5.09
C ALA A 367 -1.66 15.27 4.52
N ALA A 368 -0.59 15.89 5.02
CA ALA A 368 -0.10 17.16 4.49
C ALA A 368 0.42 17.02 3.04
N GLN A 369 1.00 15.88 2.67
CA GLN A 369 1.36 15.61 1.27
C GLN A 369 0.13 15.48 0.37
N LEU A 370 -0.92 14.77 0.81
CA LEU A 370 -2.17 14.66 0.06
C LEU A 370 -2.81 16.03 -0.18
N LEU A 371 -2.89 16.87 0.86
CA LEU A 371 -3.42 18.23 0.76
C LEU A 371 -2.60 19.08 -0.22
N LEU A 372 -1.27 19.06 -0.11
CA LEU A 372 -0.40 19.81 -1.01
C LEU A 372 -0.54 19.33 -2.46
N SER A 373 -0.61 18.01 -2.70
CA SER A 373 -0.80 17.44 -4.02
C SER A 373 -2.15 17.84 -4.61
N SER A 374 -3.25 17.69 -3.85
CA SER A 374 -4.60 18.08 -4.28
C SER A 374 -4.71 19.57 -4.62
N MET A 375 -4.20 20.47 -3.76
CA MET A 375 -4.22 21.91 -4.01
C MET A 375 -3.42 22.30 -5.26
N ALA A 376 -2.21 21.74 -5.40
CA ALA A 376 -1.35 22.06 -6.53
C ALA A 376 -1.91 21.50 -7.85
N TRP A 377 -2.37 20.25 -7.85
CA TRP A 377 -2.98 19.60 -9.01
C TRP A 377 -4.22 20.37 -9.50
N ASN A 378 -5.14 20.73 -8.60
CA ASN A 378 -6.32 21.53 -8.94
C ASN A 378 -5.96 22.90 -9.51
N ARG A 379 -4.95 23.59 -8.93
CA ARG A 379 -4.45 24.86 -9.47
C ARG A 379 -3.92 24.69 -10.90
N TYR A 380 -3.09 23.67 -11.14
CA TYR A 380 -2.47 23.50 -12.46
C TYR A 380 -3.47 23.05 -13.52
N ILE A 381 -4.48 22.25 -13.18
CA ILE A 381 -5.60 21.98 -14.09
C ILE A 381 -6.29 23.28 -14.46
N ALA A 382 -6.64 24.13 -13.49
CA ALA A 382 -7.30 25.41 -13.77
C ALA A 382 -6.48 26.28 -14.73
N LEU A 383 -5.19 26.44 -14.47
CA LEU A 383 -4.29 27.25 -15.29
C LEU A 383 -4.11 26.68 -16.70
N TYR A 384 -3.86 25.37 -16.84
CA TYR A 384 -3.70 24.77 -18.17
C TYR A 384 -5.01 24.74 -18.95
N GLN A 385 -6.16 24.50 -18.30
CA GLN A 385 -7.46 24.51 -18.95
C GLN A 385 -7.80 25.92 -19.45
N GLU A 386 -7.51 26.97 -18.68
CA GLU A 386 -7.67 28.36 -19.13
C GLU A 386 -6.74 28.70 -20.32
N MET A 387 -5.46 28.30 -20.26
CA MET A 387 -4.48 28.64 -21.29
C MET A 387 -4.64 27.85 -22.60
N LEU A 388 -4.93 26.55 -22.51
CA LEU A 388 -4.90 25.62 -23.65
C LEU A 388 -6.30 25.28 -24.17
N GLU A 389 -7.32 25.36 -23.33
CA GLU A 389 -8.71 25.06 -23.67
C GLU A 389 -9.67 26.25 -23.51
N GLY A 390 -9.14 27.45 -23.26
CA GLY A 390 -9.93 28.69 -23.21
C GLY A 390 -10.64 28.98 -24.53
N GLY A 391 -11.65 29.87 -24.50
CA GLY A 391 -12.61 30.10 -25.59
C GLY A 391 -12.05 30.53 -26.96
N ASP A 392 -12.97 30.90 -27.85
CA ASP A 392 -12.70 31.15 -29.28
C ASP A 392 -11.52 32.11 -29.49
N VAL A 393 -10.42 31.54 -29.98
CA VAL A 393 -9.17 32.26 -30.25
C VAL A 393 -8.92 32.35 -31.74
N SER A 394 -8.04 33.28 -32.12
CA SER A 394 -7.57 33.38 -33.49
C SER A 394 -6.93 32.05 -33.95
N PRO A 395 -7.03 31.68 -35.23
CA PRO A 395 -6.47 30.41 -35.73
C PRO A 395 -4.94 30.30 -35.52
N ALA A 396 -4.23 31.43 -35.47
CA ALA A 396 -2.81 31.46 -35.14
C ALA A 396 -2.53 31.12 -33.66
N GLU A 397 -3.39 31.53 -32.74
CA GLU A 397 -3.29 31.18 -31.32
C GLU A 397 -3.69 29.71 -31.08
N ALA A 398 -4.72 29.22 -31.77
CA ALA A 398 -5.12 27.81 -31.74
C ALA A 398 -3.96 26.89 -32.19
N ALA A 399 -3.24 27.27 -33.25
CA ALA A 399 -2.05 26.54 -33.70
C ALA A 399 -0.95 26.49 -32.62
N ARG A 400 -0.66 27.62 -31.95
CA ARG A 400 0.32 27.68 -30.85
C ARG A 400 -0.11 26.83 -29.65
N ARG A 401 -1.39 26.85 -29.28
CA ARG A 401 -1.94 26.00 -28.21
C ARG A 401 -1.77 24.52 -28.55
N SER A 402 -2.10 24.13 -29.78
CA SER A 402 -1.91 22.74 -30.24
C SER A 402 -0.44 22.33 -30.27
N GLU A 403 0.48 23.23 -30.62
CA GLU A 403 1.92 22.95 -30.58
C GLU A 403 2.41 22.69 -29.15
N VAL A 404 1.98 23.53 -28.18
CA VAL A 404 2.30 23.33 -26.76
C VAL A 404 1.73 22.01 -26.25
N PHE A 405 0.47 21.71 -26.56
CA PHE A 405 -0.17 20.47 -26.11
C PHE A 405 0.50 19.22 -26.71
N ARG A 406 1.02 19.32 -27.94
CA ARG A 406 1.81 18.25 -28.59
C ARG A 406 3.25 18.17 -28.13
N SER A 407 3.72 19.11 -27.31
CA SER A 407 5.09 19.08 -26.81
C SER A 407 5.36 17.83 -25.96
N SER A 408 6.49 17.17 -26.24
CA SER A 408 6.96 16.07 -25.40
C SER A 408 7.31 16.52 -23.98
N PHE A 409 7.66 17.81 -23.78
CA PHE A 409 7.91 18.35 -22.46
C PHE A 409 6.60 18.53 -21.66
N PHE A 410 5.53 19.02 -22.29
CA PHE A 410 4.21 19.07 -21.66
C PHE A 410 3.73 17.67 -21.27
N PHE A 411 3.91 16.68 -22.15
CA PHE A 411 3.58 15.29 -21.83
C PHE A 411 4.39 14.74 -20.64
N LEU A 412 5.69 15.05 -20.55
CA LEU A 412 6.50 14.66 -19.40
C LEU A 412 6.01 15.29 -18.09
N VAL A 413 5.71 16.60 -18.10
CA VAL A 413 5.20 17.32 -16.92
C VAL A 413 3.87 16.75 -16.46
N THR A 414 2.95 16.53 -17.40
CA THR A 414 1.64 15.93 -17.08
C THR A 414 1.78 14.49 -16.61
N TRP A 415 2.64 13.67 -17.23
CA TRP A 415 2.92 12.30 -16.77
C TRP A 415 3.44 12.26 -15.33
N LEU A 416 4.34 13.16 -14.95
CA LEU A 416 4.81 13.29 -13.56
C LEU A 416 3.64 13.59 -12.60
N TRP A 417 2.69 14.44 -13.00
CA TRP A 417 1.48 14.70 -12.22
C TRP A 417 0.63 13.46 -12.00
N ARG A 418 0.52 12.57 -12.99
CA ARG A 418 -0.23 11.32 -12.84
C ARG A 418 0.37 10.40 -11.78
N VAL A 419 1.70 10.41 -11.66
CA VAL A 419 2.42 9.64 -10.63
C VAL A 419 2.24 10.25 -9.24
N VAL A 420 2.37 11.58 -9.11
CA VAL A 420 2.26 12.27 -7.79
C VAL A 420 0.81 12.66 -7.41
N ASN A 421 -0.17 12.28 -8.23
CA ASN A 421 -1.58 12.59 -8.04
C ASN A 421 -2.07 12.10 -6.67
N VAL A 422 -2.95 12.88 -6.03
CA VAL A 422 -3.56 12.55 -4.75
C VAL A 422 -4.24 11.17 -4.75
N HIS A 423 -4.97 10.81 -5.81
CA HIS A 423 -5.64 9.51 -5.92
C HIS A 423 -4.61 8.36 -6.02
N ASN A 424 -3.55 8.54 -6.81
CA ASN A 424 -2.46 7.54 -6.89
C ASN A 424 -1.71 7.37 -5.56
N MET A 425 -1.52 8.45 -4.81
CA MET A 425 -0.96 8.38 -3.45
C MET A 425 -1.87 7.59 -2.50
N LEU A 426 -3.20 7.75 -2.60
CA LEU A 426 -4.17 6.96 -1.85
C LEU A 426 -4.14 5.48 -2.27
N HIS A 427 -4.07 5.15 -3.57
CA HIS A 427 -3.91 3.77 -4.03
C HIS A 427 -2.62 3.14 -3.47
N CYS A 428 -1.51 3.87 -3.42
CA CYS A 428 -0.28 3.40 -2.78
C CYS A 428 -0.48 3.09 -1.28
N LEU A 429 -1.25 3.93 -0.56
CA LEU A 429 -1.62 3.68 0.83
C LEU A 429 -2.45 2.41 0.98
N LEU A 430 -3.45 2.23 0.10
CA LEU A 430 -4.34 1.06 0.09
C LEU A 430 -3.58 -0.23 -0.20
N VAL A 431 -2.65 -0.23 -1.16
CA VAL A 431 -1.74 -1.36 -1.40
C VAL A 431 -0.88 -1.63 -0.17
N GLY A 432 -0.38 -0.58 0.50
CA GLY A 432 0.33 -0.70 1.77
C GLY A 432 -0.51 -1.38 2.88
N ILE A 433 -1.80 -1.07 2.97
CA ILE A 433 -2.73 -1.71 3.91
C ILE A 433 -3.00 -3.16 3.50
N PHE A 434 -3.25 -3.41 2.22
CA PHE A 434 -3.54 -4.74 1.66
C PHE A 434 -2.40 -5.75 1.88
N CYS A 435 -1.16 -5.27 1.75
CA CYS A 435 0.07 -6.04 1.92
C CYS A 435 0.57 -6.11 3.38
N ASP A 436 -0.14 -5.48 4.33
CA ASP A 436 0.29 -5.37 5.73
C ASP A 436 1.66 -4.66 5.91
N LYS A 437 1.94 -3.67 5.05
CA LYS A 437 3.19 -2.88 4.99
C LYS A 437 2.97 -1.38 5.16
N LEU A 438 1.85 -1.01 5.78
CA LEU A 438 1.45 0.37 6.03
C LEU A 438 2.54 1.19 6.76
N TRP A 439 3.17 0.60 7.77
CA TRP A 439 4.19 1.32 8.54
C TRP A 439 5.47 1.58 7.73
N GLU A 440 5.96 0.58 6.98
CA GLU A 440 7.13 0.74 6.13
C GLU A 440 6.89 1.81 5.05
N LEU A 441 5.69 1.83 4.45
CA LEU A 441 5.29 2.85 3.48
C LEU A 441 5.32 4.26 4.10
N LEU A 442 4.61 4.48 5.21
CA LEU A 442 4.55 5.79 5.87
C LEU A 442 5.93 6.27 6.35
N ARG A 443 6.81 5.34 6.72
CA ARG A 443 8.19 5.68 7.09
C ARG A 443 8.99 6.20 5.90
N ASN A 444 8.89 5.52 4.76
CA ASN A 444 9.68 5.81 3.55
C ASN A 444 9.17 7.09 2.85
N VAL A 445 7.85 7.26 2.77
CA VAL A 445 7.22 8.37 2.05
C VAL A 445 7.34 9.70 2.80
N GLN A 446 7.59 9.71 4.11
CA GLN A 446 7.54 10.93 4.94
C GLN A 446 8.37 12.11 4.39
N TYR A 447 9.60 11.87 3.90
CA TYR A 447 10.47 12.93 3.38
C TYR A 447 10.63 12.86 1.86
N VAL A 448 10.80 11.64 1.33
CA VAL A 448 10.94 11.42 -0.12
C VAL A 448 9.70 11.92 -0.87
N GLY A 449 8.50 11.73 -0.31
CA GLY A 449 7.25 12.20 -0.92
C GLY A 449 7.21 13.72 -1.10
N PHE A 450 7.63 14.50 -0.10
CA PHE A 450 7.70 15.96 -0.24
C PHE A 450 8.76 16.40 -1.25
N ALA A 451 9.93 15.76 -1.26
CA ALA A 451 10.99 16.09 -2.21
C ALA A 451 10.53 15.90 -3.66
N VAL A 452 9.89 14.77 -3.96
CA VAL A 452 9.34 14.47 -5.29
C VAL A 452 8.20 15.44 -5.63
N LEU A 453 7.26 15.68 -4.71
CA LEU A 453 6.13 16.58 -4.95
C LEU A 453 6.57 18.02 -5.20
N LEU A 454 7.47 18.56 -4.39
CA LEU A 454 8.00 19.92 -4.57
C LEU A 454 8.80 20.06 -5.87
N PHE A 455 9.53 19.01 -6.28
CA PHE A 455 10.21 18.99 -7.56
C PHE A 455 9.23 19.06 -8.74
N VAL A 456 8.15 18.27 -8.72
CA VAL A 456 7.11 18.31 -9.75
C VAL A 456 6.41 19.68 -9.78
N ILE A 457 6.07 20.24 -8.61
CA ILE A 457 5.50 21.59 -8.49
C ILE A 457 6.45 22.63 -9.11
N GLY A 458 7.75 22.56 -8.80
CA GLY A 458 8.75 23.49 -9.31
C GLY A 458 8.89 23.44 -10.83
N ILE A 459 9.00 22.24 -11.41
CA ILE A 459 9.05 22.08 -12.88
C ILE A 459 7.76 22.58 -13.53
N THR A 460 6.61 22.30 -12.92
CA THR A 460 5.31 22.70 -13.48
C THR A 460 5.16 24.21 -13.46
N GLU A 461 5.58 24.89 -12.39
CA GLU A 461 5.54 26.36 -12.31
C GLU A 461 6.43 27.01 -13.38
N VAL A 462 7.62 26.45 -13.64
CA VAL A 462 8.49 26.90 -14.73
C VAL A 462 7.81 26.71 -16.09
N HIS A 463 7.22 25.54 -16.32
CA HIS A 463 6.53 25.25 -17.59
C HIS A 463 5.31 26.14 -17.81
N VAL A 464 4.46 26.35 -16.79
CA VAL A 464 3.28 27.23 -16.90
C VAL A 464 3.68 28.64 -17.30
N ARG A 465 4.75 29.19 -16.72
CA ARG A 465 5.24 30.52 -17.08
C ARG A 465 5.77 30.56 -18.52
N GLU A 466 6.47 29.51 -18.94
CA GLU A 466 6.95 29.37 -20.33
C GLU A 466 5.78 29.35 -21.32
N VAL A 467 4.76 28.53 -21.07
CA VAL A 467 3.54 28.45 -21.90
C VAL A 467 2.86 29.80 -21.97
N GLY A 468 2.70 30.50 -20.84
CA GLY A 468 2.12 31.84 -20.81
C GLY A 468 2.88 32.85 -21.69
N MET A 469 4.21 32.80 -21.71
CA MET A 469 5.03 33.66 -22.57
C MET A 469 4.91 33.31 -24.06
N VAL A 470 4.90 32.02 -24.39
CA VAL A 470 4.73 31.53 -25.77
C VAL A 470 3.37 31.95 -26.34
N LEU A 471 2.31 31.84 -25.53
CA LEU A 471 0.96 32.24 -25.94
C LEU A 471 0.81 33.76 -26.02
N ALA A 472 1.45 34.53 -25.13
CA ALA A 472 1.40 35.99 -25.10
C ALA A 472 2.32 36.69 -26.13
N HIS A 473 3.02 35.96 -26.99
CA HIS A 473 3.95 36.48 -28.01
C HIS A 473 5.07 37.39 -27.45
N LYS A 474 5.40 37.28 -26.16
CA LYS A 474 6.51 38.00 -25.53
C LYS A 474 7.75 37.11 -25.54
N GLY A 475 8.63 37.31 -26.53
CA GLY A 475 9.85 36.54 -26.71
C GLY A 475 10.81 36.66 -25.52
N PHE A 476 11.18 35.54 -24.90
CA PHE A 476 12.32 35.48 -23.99
C PHE A 476 13.60 35.19 -24.79
N SER A 477 14.64 35.97 -24.51
CA SER A 477 15.95 35.97 -25.17
C SER A 477 16.56 34.56 -25.34
N ASN A 478 16.50 34.05 -26.58
CA ASN A 478 17.49 33.29 -27.38
C ASN A 478 18.40 32.19 -26.81
N SER A 479 18.40 31.84 -25.53
CA SER A 479 19.30 30.79 -25.00
C SER A 479 18.62 29.42 -24.83
N LEU A 480 17.41 29.37 -24.23
CA LEU A 480 16.67 28.12 -23.98
C LEU A 480 15.80 27.67 -25.17
N TYR A 481 15.34 28.60 -26.00
CA TYR A 481 14.58 28.29 -27.24
C TYR A 481 15.39 27.40 -28.22
N ARG A 482 16.73 27.51 -28.21
CA ARG A 482 17.61 26.60 -28.97
C ARG A 482 17.60 25.16 -28.44
N VAL A 483 17.36 24.97 -27.15
CA VAL A 483 17.24 23.63 -26.55
C VAL A 483 15.89 23.03 -26.94
N TYR A 484 14.81 23.81 -26.88
CA TYR A 484 13.46 23.39 -27.28
C TYR A 484 13.40 22.98 -28.77
N ARG A 485 14.02 23.76 -29.67
CA ARG A 485 14.11 23.46 -31.11
C ARG A 485 15.02 22.26 -31.42
N LYS A 486 15.89 21.84 -30.49
CA LYS A 486 16.79 20.68 -30.65
C LYS A 486 16.09 19.34 -30.38
N PHE A 487 14.98 19.35 -29.63
CA PHE A 487 14.22 18.15 -29.27
C PHE A 487 12.98 17.91 -30.12
N CYS A 488 12.69 18.79 -31.09
CA CYS A 488 11.61 18.61 -32.06
C CYS A 488 12.19 18.01 -33.36
N PRO A 489 11.79 16.81 -33.81
CA PRO A 489 12.29 16.25 -35.06
C PRO A 489 11.83 17.09 -36.25
N LYS A 490 12.79 17.65 -36.99
CA LYS A 490 12.53 18.38 -38.24
C LYS A 490 12.11 17.39 -39.34
N GLY A 491 10.84 17.40 -39.71
CA GLY A 491 10.40 17.00 -41.04
C GLY A 491 10.63 18.14 -42.04
N SER A 492 11.39 17.85 -43.10
CA SER A 492 11.57 18.58 -44.38
C SER A 492 10.44 19.57 -44.76
N GLY A 493 10.66 20.79 -45.27
CA GLY A 493 11.86 21.47 -45.77
C GLY A 493 11.56 22.97 -46.05
N PRO A 494 12.57 23.76 -46.46
CA PRO A 494 12.52 25.23 -46.50
C PRO A 494 12.38 25.78 -47.92
N ALA A 495 11.69 26.92 -48.08
CA ALA A 495 11.93 28.00 -49.05
C ALA A 495 10.61 28.63 -49.50
N LEU A 496 10.18 29.70 -48.81
CA LEU A 496 9.46 30.82 -49.40
C LEU A 496 9.19 31.97 -48.39
N TRP A 497 9.28 31.68 -47.09
CA TRP A 497 8.81 32.63 -46.06
C TRP A 497 9.88 33.57 -45.49
N GLU A 498 11.17 33.35 -45.75
CA GLU A 498 12.26 34.20 -45.23
C GLU A 498 12.53 35.47 -46.05
N GLU A 499 11.95 35.62 -47.25
CA GLU A 499 12.08 36.85 -48.04
C GLU A 499 11.00 37.90 -47.76
N LEU A 500 9.86 37.54 -47.18
CA LEU A 500 8.76 38.48 -46.88
C LEU A 500 8.96 39.27 -45.58
N LEU A 501 9.88 38.85 -44.70
CA LEU A 501 10.12 39.51 -43.40
C LEU A 501 11.27 40.54 -43.42
N ARG A 502 11.87 40.83 -44.58
CA ARG A 502 12.88 41.91 -44.73
C ARG A 502 12.32 43.26 -45.19
N ALA A 503 11.02 43.38 -45.41
CA ALA A 503 10.43 44.53 -46.11
C ALA A 503 9.57 45.49 -45.24
N LEU A 504 9.74 45.55 -43.92
CA LEU A 504 9.13 46.62 -43.11
C LEU A 504 10.08 47.16 -42.04
N PRO A 505 10.57 48.40 -42.18
CA PRO A 505 11.12 49.16 -41.07
C PRO A 505 9.96 49.81 -40.29
N TYR A 506 10.01 49.79 -38.96
CA TYR A 506 9.83 50.98 -38.10
C TYR A 506 9.76 50.56 -36.63
N CYS A 507 10.82 50.91 -35.90
CA CYS A 507 10.80 51.14 -34.46
C CYS A 507 9.92 52.37 -34.15
N SER A 508 9.10 52.32 -33.09
CA SER A 508 9.26 53.18 -31.91
C SER A 508 8.01 53.15 -31.02
N SER A 509 8.28 53.09 -29.71
CA SER A 509 7.41 53.32 -28.53
C SER A 509 6.64 52.11 -28.01
#